data_AF-A0A7C6SBQ4-F1
#
_entry.id   AF-A0A7C6SBQ4-F1
#
_cell.length_a   1.000
_cell.length_b   1.000
_cell.length_c   1.000
_cell.angle_alpha   90.00
_cell.angle_beta   90.00
_cell.angle_gamma   90.00
#
_symmetry.space_group_name_H-M   'P 1'
#
loop_
_entity.id
_entity.type
_entity.pdbx_description
1 polymer ?
#
loop_
_entity_poly.entity_id
_entity_poly.type
_entity_poly.pdbx_seq_one_letter_code
_entity_poly.pdbx_strand_id
1 'polypeptide(L)' 'NNLLEYPQYTRPEEFEGYKVPSILLSGNHENIRKYRRFESLKRTYQLRPDLLEKASLTKEDLKFLELIKQGKELDL' A
#
# COMPACT_ATOMS: atom_id res chain seq x y z
N ASN A 1 -8.25 -10.44 -6.89
CA ASN A 1 -6.81 -10.11 -6.91
C ASN A 1 -6.19 -10.66 -5.64
N ASN A 2 -5.47 -11.78 -5.68
CA ASN A 2 -4.91 -12.51 -4.52
C ASN A 2 -3.92 -11.68 -3.68
N LEU A 3 -4.37 -10.57 -3.11
CA LEU A 3 -3.60 -9.63 -2.30
C LEU A 3 -4.36 -9.38 -1.01
N LEU A 4 -3.64 -9.18 0.07
CA LEU A 4 -4.20 -8.73 1.34
C LEU A 4 -4.70 -7.29 1.22
N GLU A 5 -5.67 -6.95 2.05
CA GLU A 5 -6.24 -5.61 2.06
C GLU A 5 -5.26 -4.57 2.65
N TYR A 6 -5.37 -3.34 2.17
CA TYR A 6 -4.56 -2.21 2.65
C TYR A 6 -5.08 -1.69 4.00
N PRO A 7 -4.27 -0.94 4.77
CA PRO A 7 -4.70 -0.34 6.02
C PRO A 7 -5.86 0.63 5.80
N GLN A 8 -6.90 0.51 6.63
CA GLN A 8 -8.07 1.38 6.61
C GLN A 8 -7.95 2.42 7.72
N TYR A 9 -8.29 3.67 7.39
CA TYR A 9 -8.23 4.80 8.30
C TYR A 9 -9.60 5.47 8.37
N THR A 10 -9.95 5.98 9.55
CA THR A 10 -11.18 6.71 9.81
C THR A 10 -10.89 7.91 10.71
N ARG A 11 -11.88 8.77 10.89
CA ARG A 11 -11.76 9.93 11.79
C ARG A 11 -11.65 9.48 13.24
N PRO A 12 -10.91 10.22 14.09
CA PRO A 12 -10.19 11.48 13.82
C PRO A 12 -8.85 11.30 13.07
N GLU A 13 -8.28 12.39 12.53
CA GLU A 13 -7.00 12.35 11.78
C GLU A 13 -5.80 11.91 12.63
N GLU A 14 -5.87 12.14 13.94
CA GLU A 14 -4.90 11.65 14.92
C GLU A 14 -5.65 10.99 16.08
N PHE A 15 -5.26 9.76 16.41
CA PHE A 15 -5.84 8.98 17.51
C PHE A 15 -4.72 8.25 18.26
N GLU A 16 -4.63 8.47 19.57
CA GLU A 16 -3.58 7.86 20.44
C GLU A 16 -2.13 8.04 19.91
N GLY A 17 -1.84 9.18 19.25
CA GLY A 17 -0.53 9.48 18.66
C GLY A 17 -0.28 8.84 17.29
N TYR A 18 -1.22 8.06 16.76
CA TYR A 18 -1.20 7.57 15.39
C TYR A 18 -1.85 8.58 14.44
N LYS A 19 -1.15 8.95 13.38
CA LYS A 19 -1.62 9.89 12.37
C LYS A 19 -2.03 9.19 11.09
N VAL A 20 -3.14 9.64 10.51
CA VAL A 20 -3.53 9.23 9.16
C VAL A 20 -2.45 9.72 8.18
N PRO A 21 -1.97 8.87 7.25
CA PRO A 21 -1.04 9.28 6.22
C PRO A 21 -1.53 10.52 5.46
N SER A 22 -0.68 11.54 5.33
CA SER A 22 -1.00 12.81 4.65
C SER A 22 -1.51 12.60 3.22
N ILE A 23 -1.02 11.57 2.53
CA ILE A 23 -1.46 11.21 1.18
C ILE A 23 -2.97 10.91 1.11
N LEU A 24 -3.54 10.34 2.18
CA LEU A 24 -4.98 10.06 2.29
C LEU A 24 -5.81 11.32 2.57
N LEU A 25 -5.18 12.39 3.06
CA LEU A 25 -5.80 13.69 3.33
C LEU A 25 -5.68 14.65 2.13
N SER A 26 -4.76 14.39 1.19
CA SER A 26 -4.45 15.28 0.06
C SER A 26 -5.58 15.45 -0.97
N GLY A 27 -6.57 14.56 -1.00
CA GLY A 27 -7.62 14.54 -2.02
C GLY A 27 -7.15 14.09 -3.42
N ASN A 28 -5.86 13.78 -3.62
CA ASN A 28 -5.36 13.26 -4.89
C ASN A 28 -5.73 11.79 -5.05
N HIS A 29 -6.84 11.53 -5.76
CA HIS A 29 -7.37 10.18 -5.96
C HIS A 29 -6.38 9.21 -6.63
N GLU A 30 -5.52 9.69 -7.53
CA GLU A 30 -4.52 8.84 -8.19
C GLU A 30 -3.44 8.41 -7.19
N ASN A 31 -2.91 9.35 -6.41
CA ASN A 31 -1.93 9.05 -5.38
C ASN A 31 -2.51 8.14 -4.27
N ILE A 32 -3.76 8.37 -3.87
CA ILE A 32 -4.46 7.51 -2.92
C ILE A 32 -4.60 6.09 -3.47
N ARG A 33 -4.96 5.92 -4.75
CA ARG A 33 -5.02 4.61 -5.41
C ARG A 33 -3.66 3.91 -5.39
N LYS A 34 -2.59 4.62 -5.75
CA LYS A 34 -1.22 4.09 -5.75
C LYS A 34 -0.78 3.67 -4.35
N TYR A 35 -1.01 4.53 -3.35
CA TYR A 35 -0.71 4.24 -1.95
C TYR A 35 -1.45 2.98 -1.45
N ARG A 36 -2.77 2.90 -1.66
CA ARG A 36 -3.57 1.72 -1.28
C ARG A 36 -3.07 0.45 -1.95
N ARG A 37 -2.71 0.53 -3.23
CA ARG A 37 -2.17 -0.62 -3.99
C ARG A 37 -0.80 -1.05 -3.45
N PHE A 38 0.09 -0.09 -3.20
CA PHE A 38 1.42 -0.32 -2.63
C PHE A 38 1.33 -0.97 -1.24
N GLU A 39 0.50 -0.45 -0.33
CA GLU A 39 0.34 -1.00 1.01
C GLU A 39 -0.26 -2.42 1.00
N SER A 40 -1.22 -2.68 0.09
CA SER A 40 -1.75 -4.02 -0.14
C SER A 40 -0.65 -5.00 -0.59
N LEU A 41 0.21 -4.61 -1.52
CA LEU A 41 1.36 -5.42 -1.96
C LEU A 41 2.39 -5.61 -0.84
N LYS A 42 2.70 -4.56 -0.08
CA LYS A 42 3.64 -4.58 1.04
C LYS A 42 3.19 -5.57 2.11
N ARG A 43 1.93 -5.48 2.52
CA ARG A 43 1.33 -6.39 3.51
C ARG A 43 1.30 -7.83 3.00
N THR A 44 0.96 -8.03 1.74
CA THR A 44 0.98 -9.36 1.10
C THR A 44 2.39 -9.94 1.08
N TYR A 45 3.39 -9.17 0.65
CA TYR A 45 4.79 -9.59 0.61
C TYR A 45 5.32 -9.98 2.00
N GLN A 46 4.97 -9.23 3.04
CA GLN A 46 5.42 -9.46 4.41
C GLN A 46 4.74 -10.64 5.10
N LEU A 47 3.43 -10.82 4.90
CA LEU A 47 2.63 -11.80 5.66
C LEU A 47 2.28 -13.07 4.87
N ARG A 48 2.09 -12.95 3.56
CA ARG A 48 1.59 -14.00 2.67
C ARG A 48 2.23 -13.91 1.27
N PRO A 49 3.57 -14.06 1.17
CA PRO A 49 4.27 -13.97 -0.11
C PRO A 49 3.79 -15.02 -1.12
N ASP A 50 3.26 -16.15 -0.65
CA ASP A 50 2.65 -17.22 -1.46
C ASP A 50 1.48 -16.72 -2.33
N LEU A 51 0.77 -15.68 -1.89
CA LEU A 51 -0.35 -15.12 -2.65
C LEU A 51 0.12 -14.29 -3.86
N LEU A 52 1.34 -13.73 -3.82
CA LEU A 52 1.89 -12.92 -4.91
C LEU A 52 2.10 -13.73 -6.18
N GLU A 53 2.46 -15.01 -6.08
CA GLU A 53 2.65 -15.90 -7.23
C GLU A 53 1.35 -16.13 -8.01
N LYS A 54 0.20 -16.07 -7.31
CA LYS A 54 -1.13 -16.26 -7.88
C LYS A 54 -1.82 -14.93 -8.20
N ALA A 55 -1.20 -13.80 -7.90
CA ALA A 55 -1.79 -12.50 -8.11
C ALA A 55 -1.55 -12.02 -9.54
N SER A 56 -2.57 -11.45 -10.18
CA SER A 56 -2.42 -10.72 -11.43
C SER A 56 -1.75 -9.37 -11.16
N LEU A 57 -0.41 -9.34 -11.30
CA LEU A 57 0.41 -8.15 -11.08
C LEU A 57 0.57 -7.36 -12.38
N THR A 58 0.36 -6.05 -12.29
CA THR A 58 0.61 -5.11 -13.39
C THR A 58 2.07 -4.64 -13.41
N LYS A 59 2.50 -3.96 -14.48
CA LYS A 59 3.83 -3.34 -14.55
C LYS A 59 4.09 -2.34 -13.40
N GLU A 60 3.04 -1.66 -12.96
CA GLU A 60 3.10 -0.75 -11.81
C GLU A 60 3.33 -1.53 -10.50
N ASP A 61 2.60 -2.62 -10.29
CA ASP A 61 2.74 -3.47 -9.10
C ASP A 61 4.15 -4.07 -8.98
N LEU A 62 4.77 -4.44 -10.11
CA LEU A 62 6.14 -4.96 -10.12
C LEU A 62 7.15 -3.91 -9.65
N LYS A 63 6.98 -2.64 -10.04
CA LYS A 63 7.82 -1.53 -9.54
C LYS A 63 7.63 -1.33 -8.04
N PHE A 64 6.39 -1.39 -7.55
CA PHE A 64 6.10 -1.30 -6.13
C PHE A 64 6.74 -2.44 -5.34
N LEU A 65 6.66 -3.68 -5.83
CA LEU A 65 7.31 -4.83 -5.20
C LEU A 65 8.83 -4.71 -5.17
N GLU A 66 9.44 -4.13 -6.20
CA GLU A 66 10.88 -3.86 -6.21
C GLU A 66 11.27 -2.86 -5.12
N LEU A 67 10.52 -1.76 -4.97
CA LEU A 67 10.72 -0.79 -3.89
C LEU A 67 10.57 -1.45 -2.50
N ILE A 68 9.53 -2.27 -2.32
CA ILE A 68 9.27 -3.00 -1.07
C ILE A 68 10.44 -3.94 -0.74
N LYS A 69 10.96 -4.69 -1.73
CA LYS A 69 12.12 -5.58 -1.56
C LYS A 69 13.40 -4.82 -1.20
N GLN A 70 13.54 -3.59 -1.69
CA GLN A 70 14.65 -2.69 -1.34
C GLN A 70 14.45 -1.99 0.03
N GLY A 71 13.31 -2.21 0.71
CA GLY A 71 12.99 -1.54 1.97
C GLY A 71 12.69 -0.06 1.82
N LYS A 72 12.36 0.41 0.61
CA LYS A 72 12.02 1.81 0.33
C LYS A 72 10.53 2.03 0.46
N GLU A 73 10.17 3.23 0.90
CA GLU A 73 8.78 3.69 0.87
C GLU A 73 8.43 4.30 -0.49
N LEU A 74 7.13 4.41 -0.74
CA LEU A 74 6.62 5.01 -1.96
C LEU A 74 6.63 6.54 -1.82
N ASP A 75 7.41 7.20 -2.69
CA ASP A 75 7.50 8.66 -2.76
C ASP A 75 6.41 9.20 -3.70
N LEU A 76 5.39 9.89 -3.16
CA LEU A 76 4.19 10.38 -3.88
C LEU A 76 3.81 11.81 -3.50
#